data_AF-S4MTW8-F1
#
_entry.id   AF-S4MTW8-F1
#
_cell.length_a   1.000
_cell.length_b   1.000
_cell.length_c   1.000
_cell.angle_alpha   90.00
_cell.angle_beta   90.00
_cell.angle_gamma   90.00
#
_symmetry.space_group_name_H-M   'P 1'
#
loop_
_entity.id
_entity.type
_entity.pdbx_description
1 polymer ?
#
loop_
_entity_poly.entity_id
_entity_poly.type
_entity_poly.pdbx_seq_one_letter_code
_entity_poly.pdbx_strand_id
1 'polypeptide(L)'
;MTDAAALPGQPRGGVLSGPATARAVNVLAPNPSAMTLDGTNTWILSEPDSDLAVVVDPGPSTTGTCGMSSPRPSRPACASP
;
A
#
# COMPACT_ATOMS: atom_id res chain seq x y z
N MET A 1 8.70 -26.75 -10.38
CA MET A 1 7.49 -27.08 -9.60
C MET A 1 7.17 -25.87 -8.75
N THR A 2 6.06 -25.18 -9.02
CA THR A 2 5.61 -24.04 -8.21
C THR A 2 5.18 -24.55 -6.85
N ASP A 3 5.91 -24.19 -5.80
CA ASP A 3 5.50 -24.49 -4.43
C ASP A 3 4.25 -23.68 -4.09
N ALA A 4 3.11 -24.38 -4.01
CA ALA A 4 1.80 -23.85 -3.70
C ALA A 4 1.59 -23.79 -2.18
N ALA A 5 2.56 -23.27 -1.43
CA ALA A 5 2.57 -23.29 0.04
C ALA A 5 1.43 -22.49 0.70
N ALA A 6 0.66 -21.72 -0.06
CA ALA A 6 -0.63 -21.20 0.36
C ALA A 6 -1.72 -21.80 -0.54
N LEU A 7 -2.37 -22.87 -0.06
CA LEU A 7 -3.62 -23.33 -0.68
C LEU A 7 -4.61 -22.15 -0.70
N PRO A 8 -5.40 -21.96 -1.77
CA PRO A 8 -6.50 -21.02 -1.75
C PRO A 8 -7.39 -21.32 -0.53
N GLY A 9 -7.57 -20.33 0.36
CA GLY A 9 -8.45 -20.46 1.53
C GLY A 9 -7.78 -20.53 2.90
N GLN A 10 -6.45 -20.37 3.00
CA GLN A 10 -5.76 -20.09 4.27
C GLN A 10 -5.42 -18.59 4.37
N PRO A 11 -6.39 -17.71 4.72
CA PRO A 11 -6.10 -16.29 4.89
C PRO A 11 -5.11 -16.08 6.03
N ARG A 12 -4.29 -15.04 5.93
CA ARG A 12 -3.41 -14.65 7.04
C ARG A 12 -4.26 -14.23 8.24
N GLY A 13 -3.77 -14.55 9.45
CA GLY A 13 -4.38 -14.13 10.70
C GLY A 13 -4.31 -12.62 10.99
N GLY A 14 -3.81 -11.80 10.06
CA GLY A 14 -3.72 -10.35 10.25
C GLY A 14 -3.41 -9.59 8.96
N VAL A 15 -3.69 -8.29 9.00
CA VAL A 15 -3.30 -7.32 7.96
C VAL A 15 -1.86 -6.90 8.25
N LEU A 16 -0.93 -7.30 7.38
CA LEU A 16 0.50 -7.05 7.55
C LEU A 16 1.06 -6.51 6.25
N SER A 17 1.77 -5.39 6.35
CA SER A 17 2.57 -4.89 5.23
C SER A 17 3.82 -5.75 5.07
N GLY A 18 4.22 -6.01 3.83
CA GLY A 18 5.40 -6.79 3.47
C GLY A 18 5.11 -7.98 2.56
N PRO A 19 6.11 -8.85 2.35
CA PRO A 19 5.99 -10.00 1.47
C PRO A 19 4.91 -10.97 1.92
N ALA A 20 4.14 -11.44 0.94
CA ALA A 20 3.02 -12.31 1.17
C ALA A 20 3.24 -13.70 0.61
N THR A 21 3.65 -13.74 -0.64
CA THR A 21 4.12 -14.94 -1.32
C THR A 21 5.35 -14.54 -2.12
N ALA A 22 5.96 -15.46 -2.85
CA ALA A 22 7.01 -15.11 -3.81
C ALA A 22 6.56 -14.10 -4.89
N ARG A 23 5.25 -13.92 -5.07
CA ARG A 23 4.66 -13.10 -6.15
C ARG A 23 3.89 -11.88 -5.68
N ALA A 24 3.63 -11.76 -4.38
CA ALA A 24 2.75 -10.73 -3.84
C ALA A 24 3.39 -10.03 -2.65
N VAL A 25 3.31 -8.71 -2.65
CA VAL A 25 3.71 -7.84 -1.52
C VAL A 25 2.53 -6.93 -1.18
N ASN A 26 2.24 -6.80 0.11
CA ASN A 26 1.25 -5.85 0.60
C ASN A 26 1.91 -4.55 1.07
N VAL A 27 1.37 -3.42 0.63
CA VAL A 27 1.73 -2.08 1.10
C VAL A 27 0.48 -1.47 1.71
N LEU A 28 0.51 -1.22 3.02
CA LEU A 28 -0.58 -0.55 3.70
C LEU A 28 -0.49 0.96 3.45
N ALA A 29 -1.52 1.53 2.83
CA ALA A 29 -1.59 2.95 2.60
C ALA A 29 -1.86 3.72 3.92
N PRO A 30 -1.31 4.93 4.11
CA PRO A 30 -1.46 5.70 5.34
C PRO A 30 -2.82 6.44 5.40
N ASN A 31 -3.91 5.69 5.28
CA ASN A 31 -5.28 6.21 5.25
C ASN A 31 -6.25 5.40 6.14
N PRO A 32 -5.99 5.27 7.46
CA PRO A 32 -6.88 4.56 8.37
C PRO A 32 -8.23 5.29 8.54
N SER A 33 -9.31 4.52 8.63
CA SER A 33 -10.67 5.03 8.86
C SER A 33 -11.61 3.90 9.27
N ALA A 34 -12.86 4.23 9.63
CA ALA A 34 -13.89 3.23 9.88
C ALA A 34 -14.16 2.31 8.67
N MET A 35 -13.89 2.77 7.44
CA MET A 35 -14.12 1.99 6.21
C MET A 35 -12.85 1.31 5.68
N THR A 36 -11.67 1.76 6.07
CA THR A 36 -10.37 1.24 5.60
C THR A 36 -9.59 0.53 6.71
N LEU A 37 -10.12 0.48 7.93
CA LEU A 37 -9.46 -0.07 9.11
C LEU A 37 -8.08 0.60 9.31
N ASP A 38 -7.01 -0.19 9.27
CA ASP A 38 -5.63 0.28 9.42
C ASP A 38 -5.12 1.04 8.18
N GLY A 39 -5.81 0.90 7.04
CA GLY A 39 -5.46 1.50 5.77
C GLY A 39 -5.86 0.63 4.58
N THR A 40 -5.83 1.19 3.37
CA THR A 40 -6.06 0.43 2.14
C THR A 40 -4.90 -0.54 1.90
N ASN A 41 -5.22 -1.80 1.61
CA ASN A 41 -4.25 -2.83 1.25
C ASN A 41 -3.90 -2.73 -0.23
N THR A 42 -2.83 -2.00 -0.57
CA THR A 42 -2.32 -1.97 -1.93
C THR A 42 -1.43 -3.19 -2.19
N TRP A 43 -1.77 -3.98 -3.20
CA TRP A 43 -1.03 -5.19 -3.54
C TRP A 43 -0.16 -4.98 -4.77
N ILE A 44 1.10 -5.36 -4.68
CA ILE A 44 2.03 -5.40 -5.80
C ILE A 44 2.22 -6.86 -6.18
N LEU A 45 1.84 -7.21 -7.41
CA LEU A 45 1.92 -8.56 -7.95
C LEU A 45 2.94 -8.61 -9.08
N SER A 46 3.90 -9.53 -9.00
CA SER A 46 4.91 -9.75 -10.03
C SER A 46 5.34 -11.21 -10.06
N GLU A 47 5.73 -11.73 -11.23
CA GLU A 47 6.47 -12.98 -11.28
C GLU A 47 7.90 -12.77 -10.75
N PRO A 48 8.55 -13.79 -10.15
CA PRO A 48 9.96 -13.70 -9.80
C PRO A 48 10.79 -13.29 -11.03
N ASP A 49 11.73 -12.38 -10.83
CA ASP A 49 12.64 -11.85 -11.86
C ASP A 49 11.97 -11.04 -13.00
N SER A 50 10.68 -10.71 -12.87
CA SER A 50 9.98 -9.83 -13.80
C SER A 50 10.22 -8.36 -13.47
N ASP A 51 10.59 -7.56 -14.48
CA ASP A 51 10.62 -6.09 -14.39
C ASP A 51 9.22 -5.46 -14.40
N LEU A 52 8.18 -6.25 -14.66
CA LEU A 52 6.78 -5.82 -14.70
C LEU A 52 6.02 -6.27 -13.46
N ALA A 53 5.12 -5.40 -13.00
CA ALA A 53 4.21 -5.67 -11.88
C ALA A 53 2.81 -5.08 -12.12
N VAL A 54 1.81 -5.65 -11.46
CA VAL A 54 0.44 -5.14 -11.39
C VAL A 54 0.19 -4.59 -9.99
N VAL A 55 -0.38 -3.39 -9.92
CA VAL A 55 -0.85 -2.78 -8.67
C VAL A 55 -2.36 -2.99 -8.56
N VAL A 56 -2.80 -3.60 -7.46
CA VAL A 56 -4.23 -3.82 -7.17
C VAL A 56 -4.61 -2.97 -5.96
N ASP A 57 -5.77 -2.32 -6.06
CA ASP A 57 -6.34 -1.46 -5.02
C ASP A 57 -5.35 -0.37 -4.54
N PRO A 58 -4.93 0.53 -5.45
CA PRO A 58 -4.02 1.60 -5.06
C PRO A 58 -4.69 2.50 -4.02
N GLY A 59 -3.99 2.75 -2.92
CA GLY A 59 -4.40 3.76 -1.95
C GLY A 59 -4.62 5.13 -2.58
N PRO A 60 -5.26 6.06 -1.87
CA PRO A 60 -5.60 7.37 -2.39
C PRO A 60 -4.37 8.06 -2.99
N SER A 61 -4.51 8.58 -4.22
CA SER A 61 -3.45 9.36 -4.85
C SER A 61 -3.20 10.62 -4.04
N THR A 62 -1.94 10.90 -3.76
CA THR A 62 -1.54 12.11 -3.01
C THR A 62 -1.74 13.40 -3.82
N THR A 63 -2.18 13.28 -5.09
CA THR A 63 -2.54 14.37 -6.00
C THR A 63 -3.86 15.01 -5.57
N GLY A 64 -3.85 15.75 -4.46
CA GLY A 64 -5.03 16.50 -4.02
C GLY A 64 -5.02 17.03 -2.58
N THR A 65 -4.11 16.58 -1.72
CA THR A 65 -4.07 17.07 -0.33
C THR A 65 -2.98 18.14 -0.15
N CYS A 66 -3.26 19.36 -0.61
CA CYS A 66 -2.71 20.53 0.07
C CYS A 66 -3.67 20.88 1.22
N GLY A 67 -3.57 20.15 2.33
CA GLY A 67 -4.57 20.17 3.39
C GLY A 67 -4.00 19.94 4.78
N MET A 68 -3.37 20.98 5.32
CA MET A 68 -3.29 21.31 6.75
C MET A 68 -2.80 20.21 7.69
N SER A 69 -1.51 19.85 7.59
CA SER A 69 -0.80 19.51 8.82
C SER A 69 -0.58 20.83 9.58
N SER A 70 -0.96 20.84 10.86
CA SER A 70 -0.85 21.94 11.82
C SER A 70 0.37 22.85 11.59
N PRO A 71 0.25 24.18 11.65
CA PRO A 71 1.36 25.08 11.35
C PRO A 71 2.48 24.90 12.37
N ARG A 72 3.55 24.20 11.98
CA ARG A 72 4.83 24.31 12.66
C ARG A 72 5.40 25.69 12.30
N PRO A 73 5.62 26.61 13.25
CA PRO A 73 6.07 27.95 12.94
C PRO A 73 7.58 27.91 12.63
N SER A 74 7.98 27.60 11.39
CA SER A 74 9.36 27.83 10.91
C SER A 74 9.67 27.42 9.47
N ARG A 75 8.73 26.97 8.62
CA ARG A 75 9.07 26.61 7.22
C ARG A 75 8.24 27.41 6.22
N PRO A 76 8.86 28.06 5.22
CA PRO A 76 8.13 28.78 4.18
C PRO A 76 7.25 27.78 3.42
N ALA A 77 5.98 28.16 3.23
CA ALA A 77 5.06 27.40 2.40
C ALA A 77 5.66 27.24 1.00
N CYS A 78 5.50 26.05 0.42
CA CYS A 78 5.90 25.74 -0.94
C CYS A 78 5.33 26.82 -1.88
N ALA A 79 6.19 27.55 -2.56
CA ALA A 79 5.81 28.39 -3.69
C ALA A 79 5.63 27.49 -4.93
N SER A 80 4.46 27.63 -5.55
CA SER A 80 4.08 27.57 -6.98
C SER A 80 5.02 26.94 -8.03
N PRO A 81 4.43 26.46 -9.15
CA PRO A 81 3.88 27.34 -10.19
C PRO A 81 2.40 27.72 -10.01
#